data_AF-A0A1R1IHT2-F1
#
_entry.id   AF-A0A1R1IHT2-F1
#
_cell.length_a   1.000
_cell.length_b   1.000
_cell.length_c   1.000
_cell.angle_alpha   90.00
_cell.angle_beta   90.00
_cell.angle_gamma   90.00
#
_symmetry.space_group_name_H-M   'P 1'
#
loop_
_entity.id
_entity.type
_entity.pdbx_description
1 polymer ?
#
loop_
_entity_poly.entity_id
_entity_poly.type
_entity_poly.pdbx_seq_one_letter_code
_entity_poly.pdbx_strand_id
1 'polypeptide(L)'
;MLAAALTGSLGLTACGQGAEGSGTSAAEAPKPPALTEAEKAALLASLPAPYDQADLENGRRAFARCRSCHTITPGGPNMTGPNLYGVFGSEAGARDKYSYSHALRTADFTWDAETLDHWLQNPRTFLPGNKMSFAGLPDATDRRDVIAFLKVETGFKPTGE
;
A
#
# COMPACT_ATOMS: atom_id res chain seq x y z
N MET A 1 4.24 -5.39 -75.22
CA MET A 1 4.81 -4.18 -75.84
C MET A 1 3.86 -3.02 -75.56
N LEU A 2 4.37 -1.98 -74.88
CA LEU A 2 3.89 -0.57 -74.79
C LEU A 2 2.39 -0.35 -74.42
N ALA A 3 2.01 0.56 -73.52
CA ALA A 3 2.53 1.90 -73.31
C ALA A 3 2.17 2.43 -71.91
N ALA A 4 2.99 3.36 -71.44
CA ALA A 4 2.77 4.24 -70.29
C ALA A 4 1.72 5.32 -70.59
N ALA A 5 1.12 5.92 -69.55
CA ALA A 5 1.35 7.33 -69.18
C ALA A 5 0.20 7.96 -68.34
N LEU A 6 0.59 8.69 -67.28
CA LEU A 6 0.10 10.03 -66.82
C LEU A 6 -1.40 10.10 -66.39
N THR A 7 -1.87 10.82 -65.37
CA THR A 7 -1.46 12.02 -64.62
C THR A 7 -2.51 12.18 -63.49
N GLY A 8 -2.18 12.74 -62.33
CA GLY A 8 -2.71 14.07 -62.03
C GLY A 8 -3.05 14.24 -60.54
N SER A 9 -2.36 15.18 -59.90
CA SER A 9 -2.64 15.67 -58.55
C SER A 9 -3.74 16.74 -58.61
N LEU A 10 -4.75 16.64 -57.74
CA LEU A 10 -5.56 17.79 -57.31
C LEU A 10 -5.61 17.79 -55.78
N GLY A 11 -5.06 18.84 -55.18
CA GLY A 11 -5.42 19.24 -53.82
C GLY A 11 -6.52 20.30 -53.88
N LEU A 12 -7.35 20.38 -52.83
CA LEU A 12 -7.89 21.64 -52.30
C LEU A 12 -8.52 21.41 -50.92
N THR A 13 -7.97 22.18 -50.00
CA THR A 13 -8.34 22.53 -48.62
C THR A 13 -9.82 22.81 -48.37
N ALA A 14 -10.32 22.39 -47.19
CA ALA A 14 -11.45 23.04 -46.52
C ALA A 14 -11.21 23.10 -44.99
N CYS A 15 -11.45 24.29 -44.43
CA CYS A 15 -11.21 24.68 -43.04
C CYS A 15 -12.40 24.38 -42.10
N GLY A 16 -12.13 24.26 -40.79
CA GLY A 16 -12.96 24.93 -39.76
C GLY A 16 -13.36 24.15 -38.51
N GLN A 17 -12.88 24.65 -37.35
CA GLN A 17 -13.31 24.43 -35.95
C GLN A 17 -13.23 23.00 -35.37
N GLY A 18 -12.56 22.71 -34.25
CA GLY A 18 -12.30 23.53 -33.06
C GLY A 18 -12.97 22.87 -31.85
N ALA A 19 -12.22 22.03 -31.14
CA ALA A 19 -12.37 21.67 -29.72
C ALA A 19 -11.00 21.07 -29.32
N GLU A 20 -10.07 21.79 -28.69
CA GLU A 20 -10.09 22.13 -27.25
C GLU A 20 -10.45 20.86 -26.45
N GLY A 21 -9.52 20.09 -25.89
CA GLY A 21 -8.38 20.50 -25.08
C GLY A 21 -8.79 20.48 -23.60
N SER A 22 -8.64 19.32 -22.93
CA SER A 22 -8.37 19.16 -21.49
C SER A 22 -8.41 17.66 -21.19
N GLY A 23 -7.31 17.00 -20.86
CA GLY A 23 -6.72 17.05 -19.52
C GLY A 23 -7.19 15.80 -18.76
N THR A 24 -6.38 14.93 -18.21
CA THR A 24 -4.95 14.95 -17.95
C THR A 24 -4.54 13.47 -17.93
N SER A 25 -3.50 13.07 -18.67
CA SER A 25 -2.73 11.92 -18.23
C SER A 25 -2.10 12.42 -16.95
N ALA A 26 -2.64 12.01 -15.80
CA ALA A 26 -2.04 12.33 -14.53
C ALA A 26 -0.61 11.83 -14.63
N ALA A 27 0.34 12.76 -14.78
CA ALA A 27 1.73 12.46 -14.57
C ALA A 27 1.79 11.83 -13.19
N GLU A 28 2.06 10.53 -13.16
CA GLU A 28 2.21 9.77 -11.93
C GLU A 28 3.25 10.51 -11.11
N ALA A 29 2.83 11.07 -9.97
CA ALA A 29 3.74 11.71 -9.05
C ALA A 29 4.88 10.71 -8.77
N PRO A 30 6.15 11.14 -8.80
CA PRO A 30 7.26 10.21 -8.61
C PRO A 30 7.07 9.48 -7.28
N LYS A 31 6.88 8.16 -7.34
CA LYS A 31 6.87 7.30 -6.17
C LYS A 31 8.14 7.59 -5.36
N PRO A 32 8.04 7.87 -4.05
CA PRO A 32 9.21 7.98 -3.20
C PRO A 32 10.16 6.80 -3.45
N PRO A 33 11.48 7.04 -3.54
CA PRO A 33 12.44 5.97 -3.78
C PRO A 33 12.29 4.90 -2.70
N ALA A 34 12.35 3.63 -3.10
CA ALA A 34 12.37 2.53 -2.16
C ALA A 34 13.65 2.63 -1.30
N LEU A 35 13.54 2.27 -0.02
CA LEU A 35 14.71 2.20 0.87
C LEU A 35 15.74 1.21 0.31
N THR A 36 17.01 1.58 0.38
CA THR A 36 18.13 0.68 0.16
C THR A 36 18.22 -0.34 1.29
N GLU A 37 18.89 -1.47 1.05
CA GLU A 37 19.07 -2.51 2.09
C GLU A 37 19.79 -2.00 3.35
N ALA A 38 20.73 -1.05 3.18
CA ALA A 38 21.41 -0.42 4.32
C ALA A 38 20.45 0.45 5.14
N GLU A 39 19.57 1.22 4.50
CA GLU A 39 18.55 2.01 5.20
C GLU A 39 17.53 1.12 5.90
N LYS A 40 17.11 0.01 5.27
CA LYS A 40 16.23 -0.97 5.90
C LYS A 40 16.87 -1.61 7.13
N ALA A 41 18.14 -2.00 7.05
CA ALA A 41 18.89 -2.56 8.17
C ALA A 41 19.04 -1.56 9.32
N ALA A 42 19.35 -0.29 9.01
CA ALA A 42 19.43 0.76 10.03
C ALA A 42 18.08 1.02 10.70
N LEU A 43 17.00 1.05 9.92
CA LEU A 43 15.64 1.22 10.45
C LEU A 43 15.24 0.05 11.34
N LEU A 44 15.50 -1.19 10.91
CA LEU A 44 15.28 -2.40 11.71
C LEU A 44 16.01 -2.31 13.06
N ALA A 45 17.31 -1.99 13.04
CA ALA A 45 18.14 -1.89 14.23
C ALA A 45 17.70 -0.77 15.20
N SER A 46 16.93 0.22 14.72
CA SER A 46 16.38 1.31 15.53
C SER A 46 15.03 0.99 16.17
N LEU A 47 14.40 -0.14 15.82
CA LEU A 47 13.12 -0.51 16.40
C LEU A 47 13.28 -0.90 17.88
N PRO A 48 12.24 -0.74 18.70
CA PRO A 48 12.26 -1.30 20.05
C PRO A 48 12.22 -2.83 20.01
N ALA A 49 12.80 -3.47 21.03
CA ALA A 49 12.64 -4.91 21.23
C ALA A 49 11.15 -5.29 21.32
N PRO A 50 10.74 -6.46 20.80
CA PRO A 50 11.57 -7.49 20.17
C PRO A 50 11.78 -7.31 18.65
N TYR A 51 11.37 -6.18 18.06
CA TYR A 51 11.31 -6.01 16.61
C TYR A 51 12.66 -5.72 15.96
N ASP A 52 13.65 -5.26 16.73
CA ASP A 52 15.04 -5.02 16.30
C ASP A 52 15.78 -6.30 15.87
N GLN A 53 15.34 -7.45 16.36
CA GLN A 53 15.90 -8.78 16.03
C GLN A 53 15.02 -9.58 15.06
N ALA A 54 14.07 -8.93 14.38
CA ALA A 54 13.15 -9.59 13.49
C ALA A 54 13.80 -10.05 12.16
N ASP A 55 13.32 -11.17 11.61
CA ASP A 55 13.70 -11.64 10.27
C ASP A 55 12.78 -10.98 9.23
N LEU A 56 13.28 -9.96 8.53
CA LEU A 56 12.51 -9.25 7.50
C LEU A 56 12.14 -10.14 6.31
N GLU A 57 12.92 -11.18 6.00
CA GLU A 57 12.58 -12.14 4.96
C GLU A 57 11.42 -13.03 5.41
N ASN A 58 11.42 -13.48 6.67
CA ASN A 58 10.23 -14.13 7.24
C ASN A 58 9.01 -13.20 7.24
N GLY A 59 9.19 -11.95 7.66
CA GLY A 59 8.12 -10.94 7.66
C GLY A 59 7.52 -10.74 6.28
N ARG A 60 8.35 -10.68 5.23
CA ARG A 60 7.92 -10.60 3.84
C ARG A 60 7.13 -11.85 3.40
N ARG A 61 7.56 -13.05 3.80
CA ARG A 61 6.83 -14.30 3.52
C ARG A 61 5.49 -14.32 4.25
N ALA A 62 5.45 -13.90 5.51
CA ALA A 62 4.22 -13.80 6.28
C ALA A 62 3.24 -12.78 5.65
N PHE A 63 3.76 -11.64 5.18
CA PHE A 63 2.99 -10.62 4.46
C PHE A 63 2.38 -11.12 3.13
N ALA A 64 2.90 -12.21 2.55
CA ALA A 64 2.33 -12.79 1.33
C ALA A 64 0.84 -13.21 1.52
N ARG A 65 0.41 -13.44 2.76
CA ARG A 65 -1.00 -13.71 3.12
C ARG A 65 -1.89 -12.45 3.08
N CYS A 66 -1.28 -11.27 3.12
CA CYS A 66 -1.95 -9.97 3.16
C CYS A 66 -2.02 -9.29 1.78
N ARG A 67 -1.04 -9.59 0.91
CA ARG A 67 -0.82 -8.88 -0.37
C ARG A 67 -1.97 -8.96 -1.39
N SER A 68 -2.87 -9.94 -1.26
CA SER A 68 -4.06 -10.05 -2.10
C SER A 68 -5.14 -9.02 -1.74
N CYS A 69 -5.08 -8.48 -0.52
CA CYS A 69 -6.07 -7.57 0.02
C CYS A 69 -5.50 -6.18 0.30
N HIS A 70 -4.19 -6.02 0.43
CA HIS A 70 -3.56 -4.78 0.88
C HIS A 70 -2.40 -4.38 -0.02
N THR A 71 -2.31 -3.08 -0.29
CA THR A 71 -1.10 -2.43 -0.81
C THR A 71 -0.34 -1.78 0.34
N ILE A 72 0.98 -1.63 0.20
CA ILE A 72 1.86 -1.03 1.21
C ILE A 72 2.66 0.16 0.68
N THR A 73 2.47 0.55 -0.58
CA THR A 73 3.20 1.66 -1.18
C THR A 73 2.53 3.00 -0.86
N PRO A 74 3.31 4.09 -0.72
CA PRO A 74 2.76 5.43 -0.54
C PRO A 74 1.81 5.77 -1.70
N GLY A 75 0.60 6.23 -1.38
CA GLY A 75 -0.43 6.54 -2.38
C GLY A 75 -0.98 5.33 -3.15
N GLY A 76 -0.66 4.10 -2.75
CA GLY A 76 -1.17 2.89 -3.39
C GLY A 76 -2.70 2.74 -3.24
N PRO A 77 -3.36 2.01 -4.14
CA PRO A 77 -4.81 1.87 -4.13
C PRO A 77 -5.30 1.07 -2.92
N ASN A 78 -6.49 1.41 -2.44
CA ASN A 78 -7.28 0.52 -1.61
C ASN A 78 -7.77 -0.67 -2.46
N MET A 79 -7.76 -1.87 -1.91
CA MET A 79 -8.24 -3.09 -2.56
C MET A 79 -9.40 -3.66 -1.72
N THR A 80 -9.45 -4.99 -1.53
CA THR A 80 -10.35 -5.62 -0.56
C THR A 80 -10.15 -5.03 0.85
N GLY A 81 -8.90 -4.76 1.22
CA GLY A 81 -8.49 -4.02 2.42
C GLY A 81 -7.94 -2.63 2.08
N PRO A 82 -7.80 -1.73 3.06
CA PRO A 82 -7.18 -0.43 2.85
C PRO A 82 -5.69 -0.57 2.52
N ASN A 83 -5.11 0.43 1.88
CA ASN A 83 -3.65 0.58 1.84
C ASN A 83 -3.11 0.64 3.29
N LEU A 84 -1.90 0.12 3.52
CA LEU A 84 -1.25 0.03 4.84
C LEU A 84 -0.05 0.97 5.01
N TYR A 85 0.31 1.76 4.00
CA TYR A 85 1.35 2.77 4.12
C TYR A 85 0.96 3.81 5.17
N GLY A 86 1.81 4.06 6.17
CA GLY A 86 1.52 4.98 7.27
C GLY A 86 0.49 4.46 8.27
N VAL A 87 0.36 3.13 8.42
CA VAL A 87 -0.59 2.53 9.37
C VAL A 87 -0.20 2.82 10.82
N PHE A 88 1.09 2.78 11.17
CA PHE A 88 1.54 3.02 12.54
C PHE A 88 1.29 4.45 12.98
N GLY A 89 0.62 4.63 14.11
CA GLY A 89 0.18 5.92 14.65
C GLY A 89 -1.15 6.42 14.08
N SER A 90 -1.78 5.70 13.15
CA SER A 90 -3.10 6.07 12.61
C SER A 90 -4.25 5.51 13.46
N GLU A 91 -5.33 6.27 13.57
CA GLU A 91 -6.58 5.82 14.23
C GLU A 91 -7.24 4.68 13.44
N ALA A 92 -7.80 3.72 14.17
CA ALA A 92 -8.55 2.62 13.58
C ALA A 92 -9.76 3.12 12.79
N GLY A 93 -9.95 2.60 11.59
CA GLY A 93 -11.14 2.90 10.79
C GLY A 93 -11.25 4.34 10.25
N ALA A 94 -10.19 5.15 10.37
CA ALA A 94 -10.22 6.57 10.05
C ALA A 94 -9.62 6.96 8.70
N ARG A 95 -9.00 6.02 7.94
CA ARG A 95 -8.38 6.40 6.66
C ARG A 95 -9.42 6.76 5.61
N ASP A 96 -9.17 7.85 4.91
CA ASP A 96 -10.06 8.30 3.84
C ASP A 96 -10.22 7.28 2.71
N LYS A 97 -11.36 7.36 2.03
CA LYS A 97 -11.64 6.63 0.78
C LYS A 97 -11.61 5.10 0.91
N TYR A 98 -11.80 4.55 2.12
CA TYR A 98 -12.07 3.13 2.35
C TYR A 98 -13.33 2.93 3.19
N SER A 99 -14.15 1.93 2.84
CA SER A 99 -15.40 1.63 3.56
C SER A 99 -15.17 0.60 4.66
N TYR A 100 -14.85 1.09 5.85
CA TYR A 100 -14.60 0.24 7.01
C TYR A 100 -15.83 -0.54 7.49
N SER A 101 -15.62 -1.50 8.39
CA SER A 101 -16.70 -2.09 9.19
C SER A 101 -17.22 -1.06 10.20
N HIS A 102 -18.45 -1.24 10.71
CA HIS A 102 -18.91 -0.40 11.83
C HIS A 102 -17.97 -0.54 13.03
N ALA A 103 -17.59 -1.78 13.37
CA ALA A 103 -16.69 -2.07 14.49
C ALA A 103 -15.35 -1.31 14.41
N LEU A 104 -14.72 -1.23 13.23
CA LEU A 104 -13.48 -0.46 13.06
C LEU A 104 -13.70 1.06 13.11
N ARG A 105 -14.84 1.57 12.62
CA ARG A 105 -15.12 3.02 12.67
C ARG A 105 -15.40 3.51 14.09
N THR A 106 -15.89 2.64 14.97
CA THR A 106 -16.22 2.96 16.36
C THR A 106 -15.14 2.49 17.33
N ALA A 107 -14.04 1.94 16.82
CA ALA A 107 -12.92 1.52 17.66
C ALA A 107 -12.15 2.74 18.14
N ASP A 108 -11.79 2.76 19.42
CA ASP A 108 -11.07 3.86 20.06
C ASP A 108 -9.64 3.43 20.36
N PHE A 109 -8.90 3.09 19.31
CA PHE A 109 -7.48 2.76 19.42
C PHE A 109 -6.69 3.23 18.20
N THR A 110 -5.39 3.43 18.42
CA THR A 110 -4.41 3.74 17.40
C THR A 110 -3.63 2.48 17.05
N TRP A 111 -3.23 2.35 15.79
CA TRP A 111 -2.38 1.23 15.37
C TRP A 111 -0.94 1.43 15.85
N ASP A 112 -0.54 0.65 16.85
CA ASP A 112 0.84 0.44 17.23
C ASP A 112 1.27 -1.02 17.01
N ALA A 113 2.47 -1.38 17.47
CA ALA A 113 3.01 -2.72 17.26
C ALA A 113 2.31 -3.80 18.12
N GLU A 114 1.90 -3.46 19.34
CA GLU A 114 1.24 -4.38 20.27
C GLU A 114 -0.21 -4.65 19.84
N THR A 115 -0.95 -3.59 19.54
CA THR A 115 -2.30 -3.64 19.00
C THR A 115 -2.33 -4.44 17.70
N LEU A 116 -1.34 -4.22 16.83
CA LEU A 116 -1.23 -4.98 15.59
C LEU A 116 -0.88 -6.46 15.84
N ASP A 117 -0.08 -6.78 16.85
CA ASP A 117 0.18 -8.18 17.25
C ASP A 117 -1.11 -8.91 17.63
N HIS A 118 -1.90 -8.33 18.54
CA HIS A 118 -3.16 -8.92 18.98
C HIS A 118 -4.19 -9.01 17.85
N TRP A 119 -4.28 -7.98 17.01
CA TRP A 119 -5.12 -7.98 15.82
C TRP A 119 -4.71 -9.11 14.85
N LEU A 120 -3.43 -9.26 14.58
CA LEU A 120 -2.93 -10.28 13.66
C LEU A 120 -3.04 -11.69 14.24
N GLN A 121 -2.99 -11.87 15.57
CA GLN A 121 -3.18 -13.19 16.19
C GLN A 121 -4.56 -13.76 15.85
N ASN A 122 -5.62 -12.97 16.04
CA ASN A 122 -6.97 -13.33 15.64
C ASN A 122 -7.87 -12.07 15.53
N PRO A 123 -8.11 -11.57 14.31
CA PRO A 123 -8.87 -10.34 14.12
C PRO A 123 -10.31 -10.45 14.60
N ARG A 124 -10.93 -11.63 14.44
CA ARG A 124 -12.34 -11.86 14.76
C ARG A 124 -12.61 -11.78 16.25
N THR A 125 -11.68 -12.30 17.07
CA THR A 125 -11.79 -12.21 18.52
C THR A 125 -11.33 -10.87 19.04
N PHE A 126 -10.30 -10.26 18.43
CA PHE A 126 -9.81 -8.95 18.83
C PHE A 126 -10.86 -7.86 18.66
N LEU A 127 -11.53 -7.80 17.50
CA LEU A 127 -12.60 -6.83 17.24
C LEU A 127 -13.77 -7.53 16.54
N PRO A 128 -14.75 -8.06 17.30
CA PRO A 128 -15.94 -8.68 16.74
C PRO A 128 -16.70 -7.75 15.79
N GLY A 129 -17.19 -8.29 14.68
CA GLY A 129 -17.91 -7.51 13.66
C GLY A 129 -17.03 -6.78 12.66
N ASN A 130 -15.70 -6.92 12.74
CA ASN A 130 -14.82 -6.46 11.67
C ASN A 130 -15.04 -7.28 10.37
N LYS A 131 -14.75 -6.66 9.21
CA LYS A 131 -14.96 -7.27 7.88
C LYS A 131 -13.73 -8.03 7.34
N MET A 132 -12.62 -8.06 8.08
CA MET A 132 -11.39 -8.70 7.62
C MET A 132 -11.54 -10.23 7.74
N SER A 133 -11.81 -10.88 6.62
CA SER A 133 -11.89 -12.34 6.52
C SER A 133 -10.51 -13.00 6.54
N PHE A 134 -9.79 -12.83 7.65
CA PHE A 134 -8.48 -13.42 7.88
C PHE A 134 -8.53 -14.32 9.13
N ALA A 135 -7.89 -15.49 9.04
CA ALA A 135 -7.89 -16.47 10.14
C ALA A 135 -6.97 -16.05 11.30
N GLY A 136 -5.97 -15.21 11.03
CA GLY A 136 -4.92 -14.84 11.97
C GLY A 136 -3.56 -15.48 11.65
N LEU A 137 -2.54 -15.03 12.37
CA LEU A 137 -1.17 -15.53 12.42
C LEU A 137 -0.91 -16.05 13.85
N PRO A 138 -1.14 -17.34 14.13
CA PRO A 138 -1.02 -17.86 15.49
C PRO A 138 0.42 -17.86 16.00
N ASP A 139 1.39 -18.04 15.10
CA ASP A 139 2.81 -18.02 15.42
C ASP A 139 3.29 -16.60 15.77
N ALA A 140 3.87 -16.43 16.95
CA ALA A 140 4.33 -15.12 17.44
C ALA A 140 5.57 -14.60 16.70
N THR A 141 6.40 -15.49 16.15
CA THR A 141 7.57 -15.12 15.34
C THR A 141 7.12 -14.53 14.01
N ASP A 142 6.15 -15.18 13.33
CA ASP A 142 5.54 -14.64 12.11
C ASP A 142 4.93 -13.26 12.33
N ARG A 143 4.26 -13.04 13.48
CA ARG A 143 3.69 -11.72 13.82
C ARG A 143 4.75 -10.68 14.08
N ARG A 144 5.73 -10.97 14.94
CA ARG A 144 6.86 -10.08 15.20
C ARG A 144 7.54 -9.65 13.90
N ASP A 145 7.82 -10.62 13.03
CA ASP A 145 8.57 -10.39 11.81
C ASP A 145 7.75 -9.61 10.77
N VAL A 146 6.46 -9.89 10.62
CA VAL A 146 5.61 -9.12 9.69
C VAL A 146 5.37 -7.69 10.18
N ILE A 147 5.30 -7.47 11.50
CA ILE A 147 5.17 -6.12 12.08
C ILE A 147 6.44 -5.31 11.83
N ALA A 148 7.62 -5.91 12.04
CA ALA A 148 8.90 -5.26 11.72
C ALA A 148 9.01 -4.97 10.21
N PHE A 149 8.65 -5.93 9.35
CA PHE A 149 8.58 -5.73 7.90
C PHE A 149 7.65 -4.57 7.52
N LEU A 150 6.46 -4.49 8.11
CA LEU A 150 5.54 -3.38 7.86
C LEU A 150 6.15 -2.06 8.34
N LYS A 151 6.76 -1.99 9.52
CA LYS A 151 7.43 -0.75 9.96
C LYS A 151 8.44 -0.28 8.92
N VAL A 152 9.29 -1.19 8.45
CA VAL A 152 10.32 -0.88 7.44
C VAL A 152 9.72 -0.42 6.10
N GLU A 153 8.66 -1.09 5.63
CA GLU A 153 8.16 -0.90 4.26
C GLU A 153 6.98 0.09 4.15
N THR A 154 6.41 0.56 5.26
CA THR A 154 5.20 1.42 5.28
C THR A 154 5.48 2.85 5.74
N GLY A 155 6.74 3.30 5.69
CA GLY A 155 7.09 4.69 6.01
C GLY A 155 7.00 5.02 7.50
N PHE A 156 7.14 4.02 8.38
CA PHE A 156 7.29 4.25 9.81
C PHE A 156 8.53 5.13 10.06
N LYS A 157 8.39 6.09 10.96
CA LYS A 157 9.49 6.90 11.45
C LYS A 157 9.64 6.58 12.94
N PRO A 158 10.79 6.05 13.39
CA PRO A 158 11.06 5.89 14.81
C PRO A 158 10.97 7.27 15.46
N THR A 159 9.98 7.48 16.31
CA THR A 159 9.98 8.60 17.23
C THR A 159 10.92 8.19 18.36
N GLY A 160 12.03 8.92 18.53
CA GLY A 160 13.04 8.63 19.55
C GLY A 160 12.56 8.96 20.95
N GLU A 161 11.57 8.23 21.44
CA GLU A 161 11.24 8.16 22.87
C GLU A 161 12.24 7.28 23.61
#